data_AF-T0ZBX9-F1
#
_entry.id   AF-T0ZBX9-F1
#
_cell.length_a   1.000
_cell.length_b   1.000
_cell.length_c   1.000
_cell.angle_alpha   90.00
_cell.angle_beta   90.00
_cell.angle_gamma   90.00
#
_symmetry.space_group_name_H-M   'P 1'
#
loop_
_entity.id
_entity.type
_entity.pdbx_description
1 polymer ?
#
loop_
_entity_poly.entity_id
_entity_poly.type
_entity_poly.pdbx_seq_one_letter_code
_entity_poly.pdbx_strand_id
1 'polypeptide(L)'
;MVSNDQLALMILSTCSEAGIRVPEDVAVLGVDDDELMCAMANPPLSSIPFPAKRVGYEAVAVIEALMAGEAAPDEPVVLPPLPIVTRGSTERLAVSDPDVDKALALIHANIGRRFNVSDLTDNLAVSRRSLERKFHRELSTGIQDEIRRSRVEHART
;
A
#
# COMPACT_ATOMS: atom_id res chain seq x y z
N MET A 1 -3.45 -8.98 -5.87
CA MET A 1 -3.14 -9.66 -4.60
C MET A 1 -2.37 -10.91 -4.93
N VAL A 2 -1.30 -11.18 -4.19
CA VAL A 2 -0.32 -12.25 -4.45
C VAL A 2 -0.30 -13.19 -3.24
N SER A 3 0.00 -14.47 -3.43
CA SER A 3 -0.14 -15.46 -2.37
C SER A 3 0.90 -15.37 -1.25
N ASN A 4 2.03 -14.69 -1.46
CA ASN A 4 3.01 -14.37 -0.42
C ASN A 4 3.88 -13.16 -0.82
N ASP A 5 4.62 -12.62 0.13
CA ASP A 5 5.48 -11.45 -0.07
C ASP A 5 6.65 -11.70 -1.03
N GLN A 6 7.22 -12.90 -1.06
CA GLN A 6 8.32 -13.24 -1.97
C GLN A 6 7.89 -13.18 -3.44
N LEU A 7 6.72 -13.73 -3.77
CA LEU A 7 6.15 -13.64 -5.11
C LEU A 7 5.75 -12.20 -5.44
N ALA A 8 5.27 -11.43 -4.45
CA ALA A 8 4.93 -10.03 -4.64
C ALA A 8 6.18 -9.20 -4.99
N LEU A 9 7.33 -9.46 -4.36
CA LEU A 9 8.62 -8.86 -4.73
C LEU A 9 9.01 -9.15 -6.18
N MET A 10 8.83 -10.39 -6.64
CA MET A 10 9.11 -10.74 -8.04
C MET A 10 8.18 -9.99 -9.02
N ILE A 11 6.90 -9.82 -8.66
CA ILE A 11 5.95 -9.01 -9.43
C ILE A 11 6.39 -7.55 -9.45
N LEU A 12 6.79 -6.97 -8.31
CA LEU A 12 7.30 -5.59 -8.25
C LEU A 12 8.54 -5.41 -9.14
N SER A 13 9.49 -6.35 -9.10
CA SER A 13 10.67 -6.33 -9.98
C SER A 13 10.27 -6.39 -11.46
N THR A 14 9.35 -7.30 -11.79
CA THR A 14 8.87 -7.48 -13.17
C THR A 14 8.14 -6.25 -13.68
N CYS A 15 7.31 -5.60 -12.84
CA CYS A 15 6.65 -4.35 -13.16
C CYS A 15 7.67 -3.24 -13.45
N SER A 16 8.69 -3.11 -12.60
CA SER A 16 9.79 -2.15 -12.79
C SER A 16 10.52 -2.37 -14.12
N GLU A 17 10.90 -3.61 -14.42
CA GLU A 17 11.56 -3.99 -15.68
C GLU A 17 10.69 -3.72 -16.91
N ALA A 18 9.38 -3.92 -16.80
CA ALA A 18 8.41 -3.66 -17.85
C ALA A 18 7.98 -2.18 -17.96
N GLY A 19 8.45 -1.31 -17.06
CA GLY A 19 8.02 0.09 -16.98
C GLY A 19 6.57 0.28 -16.52
N ILE A 20 5.97 -0.73 -15.90
CA ILE A 20 4.65 -0.67 -15.27
C ILE A 20 4.80 -0.04 -13.90
N ARG A 21 4.10 1.06 -13.65
CA ARG A 21 4.20 1.81 -12.40
C ARG A 21 3.36 1.16 -11.32
N VAL A 22 3.93 1.03 -10.13
CA VAL A 22 3.25 0.54 -8.93
C VAL A 22 3.35 1.64 -7.88
N PRO A 23 2.23 2.09 -7.28
CA PRO A 23 0.87 1.55 -7.38
C PRO A 23 0.03 2.09 -8.56
N GLU A 24 0.58 2.94 -9.43
CA GLU A 24 -0.20 3.78 -10.36
C GLU A 24 -0.96 3.00 -11.45
N ASP A 25 -0.27 2.10 -12.13
CA ASP A 25 -0.86 1.28 -13.19
C ASP A 25 -1.43 -0.02 -12.62
N VAL A 26 -0.75 -0.60 -11.63
CA VAL A 26 -1.18 -1.80 -10.90
C VAL A 26 -0.80 -1.68 -9.43
N ALA A 27 -1.76 -1.90 -8.53
CA ALA A 27 -1.48 -2.04 -7.10
C ALA A 27 -1.09 -3.49 -6.76
N VAL A 28 -0.09 -3.67 -5.90
CA VAL A 28 0.41 -4.99 -5.49
C VAL A 28 0.23 -5.14 -3.98
N LEU A 29 -0.50 -6.17 -3.58
CA LEU A 29 -0.74 -6.54 -2.19
C LEU A 29 -0.22 -7.96 -1.95
N GLY A 30 0.70 -8.11 -1.00
CA GLY A 30 1.25 -9.38 -0.53
C GLY A 30 0.46 -10.00 0.62
N VAL A 31 0.98 -11.11 1.12
CA VAL A 31 0.48 -11.87 2.27
C VAL A 31 1.71 -12.39 3.04
N ASP A 32 1.60 -12.44 4.36
CA ASP A 32 2.57 -12.86 5.39
C ASP A 32 3.07 -11.71 6.25
N ASP A 33 3.29 -10.53 5.65
CA ASP A 33 3.92 -9.33 6.25
C ASP A 33 5.30 -9.63 6.84
N ASP A 34 6.19 -10.21 6.03
CA ASP A 34 7.61 -10.25 6.37
C ASP A 34 8.15 -8.81 6.36
N GLU A 35 8.37 -8.28 7.56
CA GLU A 35 8.69 -6.86 7.77
C GLU A 35 9.93 -6.42 6.99
N LEU A 36 10.96 -7.26 6.90
CA LEU A 36 12.20 -6.94 6.21
C LEU A 36 11.99 -6.94 4.70
N MET A 37 11.37 -7.98 4.15
CA MET A 37 11.06 -8.06 2.71
C MET A 37 10.15 -6.91 2.29
N CYS A 38 9.11 -6.63 3.08
CA CYS A 38 8.14 -5.61 2.75
C CYS A 38 8.73 -4.19 2.81
N ALA A 39 9.57 -3.90 3.80
CA ALA A 39 10.22 -2.59 3.94
C ALA A 39 11.31 -2.34 2.90
N MET A 40 12.04 -3.39 2.48
CA MET A 40 13.11 -3.27 1.48
C MET A 40 12.62 -3.28 0.03
N ALA A 41 11.35 -3.60 -0.21
CA ALA A 41 10.73 -3.54 -1.53
C ALA A 41 10.73 -2.11 -2.10
N ASN A 42 10.74 -1.99 -3.42
CA ASN A 42 10.58 -0.70 -4.09
C ASN A 42 9.47 -0.76 -5.16
N PRO A 43 8.31 -0.12 -4.94
CA PRO A 43 7.91 0.56 -3.70
C PRO A 43 7.75 -0.41 -2.50
N PRO A 44 7.79 0.08 -1.25
CA PRO A 44 7.52 -0.74 -0.05
C PRO A 44 6.20 -1.52 -0.16
N LEU A 45 6.23 -2.81 0.14
CA LEU A 45 5.15 -3.75 -0.13
C LEU A 45 4.08 -3.72 0.97
N SER A 46 2.83 -3.51 0.60
CA SER A 46 1.68 -3.67 1.49
C SER A 46 1.40 -5.16 1.62
N SER A 47 1.06 -5.62 2.82
CA SER A 47 0.83 -7.05 3.06
C SER A 47 -0.25 -7.31 4.11
N ILE A 48 -0.87 -8.49 4.04
CA ILE A 48 -1.78 -9.01 5.06
C ILE A 48 -0.95 -9.85 6.04
N PRO A 49 -0.82 -9.45 7.31
CA PRO A 49 -0.02 -10.21 8.27
C PRO A 49 -0.63 -11.57 8.59
N PHE A 50 0.22 -12.59 8.66
CA PHE A 50 -0.19 -13.91 9.14
C PHE A 50 -0.23 -13.94 10.68
N PRO A 51 -1.35 -14.31 11.33
CA PRO A 51 -1.47 -14.30 12.80
C PRO A 51 -0.74 -15.49 13.47
N ALA A 52 0.53 -15.72 13.16
CA ALA A 52 1.32 -16.88 13.56
C ALA A 52 1.24 -17.17 15.07
N LYS A 53 1.33 -16.13 15.90
CA LYS A 53 1.23 -16.27 17.36
C LYS A 53 -0.11 -16.85 17.79
N ARG A 54 -1.22 -16.32 17.25
CA ARG A 54 -2.57 -16.80 17.58
C ARG A 54 -2.78 -18.23 17.10
N VAL A 55 -2.31 -18.55 15.89
CA VAL A 55 -2.33 -19.93 15.37
C VAL A 55 -1.62 -20.88 16.34
N GLY A 56 -0.43 -20.50 16.83
CA GLY A 56 0.30 -21.29 17.81
C GLY A 56 -0.46 -21.48 19.13
N TYR A 57 -1.08 -20.42 19.66
CA TYR A 57 -1.89 -20.51 20.88
C TYR A 57 -3.08 -21.45 20.73
N GLU A 58 -3.86 -21.33 19.65
CA GLU A 58 -5.00 -22.22 19.40
C GLU A 58 -4.54 -23.67 19.20
N ALA A 59 -3.42 -23.87 18.49
CA ALA A 59 -2.87 -25.21 18.27
C ALA A 59 -2.48 -25.89 19.60
N VAL A 60 -1.87 -25.16 20.53
CA VAL A 60 -1.53 -25.68 21.86
C VAL A 60 -2.79 -26.01 22.66
N ALA A 61 -3.83 -25.15 22.62
CA ALA A 61 -5.09 -25.42 23.31
C ALA A 61 -5.76 -26.72 22.81
N VAL A 62 -5.73 -26.97 21.49
CA VAL A 62 -6.21 -28.24 20.92
C VAL A 62 -5.36 -29.42 21.38
N ILE A 63 -4.03 -29.28 21.41
CA ILE A 63 -3.14 -30.34 21.91
C ILE A 63 -3.41 -30.65 23.40
N GLU A 64 -3.61 -29.63 24.24
CA GLU A 64 -3.93 -29.80 25.66
C GLU A 64 -5.24 -30.57 25.87
N ALA A 65 -6.29 -30.23 25.11
CA ALA A 65 -7.57 -30.95 25.14
C ALA A 65 -7.41 -32.43 24.74
N LEU A 66 -6.65 -32.70 23.67
CA LEU A 66 -6.35 -34.06 23.23
C LEU A 66 -5.57 -34.85 24.29
N MET A 67 -4.61 -34.22 24.97
CA MET A 67 -3.84 -34.83 26.06
C MET A 67 -4.72 -35.14 27.29
N ALA A 68 -5.79 -34.38 27.49
CA ALA A 68 -6.80 -34.63 28.52
C ALA A 68 -7.80 -35.74 28.13
N GLY A 69 -7.70 -36.30 26.92
CA GLY A 69 -8.58 -37.34 26.41
C GLY A 69 -9.86 -36.81 25.74
N GLU A 70 -9.94 -35.52 25.45
CA GLU A 70 -11.03 -34.94 24.67
C GLU A 70 -10.88 -35.27 23.18
N ALA A 71 -11.98 -35.18 22.43
CA ALA A 71 -11.96 -35.38 20.99
C ALA A 71 -11.39 -34.15 20.25
N ALA A 72 -10.74 -34.39 19.10
CA ALA A 72 -10.33 -33.30 18.22
C ALA A 72 -11.55 -32.52 17.69
N PRO A 73 -11.40 -31.23 17.38
CA PRO A 73 -12.42 -30.49 16.65
C PRO A 73 -12.73 -31.16 15.31
N ASP A 74 -14.02 -31.31 14.98
CA ASP A 74 -14.46 -31.85 13.69
C ASP A 74 -14.18 -30.89 12.53
N GLU A 75 -14.03 -29.60 12.83
CA GLU A 75 -13.73 -28.54 11.86
C GLU A 75 -12.46 -27.78 12.23
N PRO A 76 -11.71 -27.24 11.25
CA PRO A 76 -10.57 -26.39 11.52
C PRO A 76 -10.95 -25.14 12.33
N VAL A 77 -10.12 -24.77 13.30
CA VAL A 77 -10.23 -23.48 13.99
C VAL A 77 -9.83 -22.38 13.00
N VAL A 78 -10.80 -21.59 12.54
CA VAL A 78 -10.57 -20.48 11.60
C VAL A 78 -10.30 -19.19 12.36
N LEU A 79 -9.11 -18.62 12.14
CA LEU A 79 -8.75 -17.31 12.69
C LEU A 79 -9.02 -16.20 11.68
N PRO A 80 -9.57 -15.04 12.12
CA PRO A 80 -9.74 -13.90 11.22
C PRO A 80 -8.37 -13.32 10.82
N PRO A 81 -8.26 -12.76 9.60
CA PRO A 81 -7.04 -12.10 9.18
C PRO A 81 -6.74 -10.88 10.07
N LEU A 82 -5.45 -10.55 10.17
CA LEU A 82 -5.04 -9.29 10.77
C LEU A 82 -5.28 -8.12 9.80
N PRO A 83 -5.41 -6.89 10.31
CA PRO A 83 -5.52 -5.71 9.45
C PRO A 83 -4.36 -5.61 8.47
N ILE A 84 -4.66 -5.17 7.24
CA ILE A 84 -3.65 -4.92 6.21
C ILE A 84 -2.64 -3.90 6.74
N VAL A 85 -1.35 -4.18 6.52
CA VAL A 85 -0.29 -3.19 6.69
C VAL A 85 -0.08 -2.51 5.35
N THR A 86 -0.63 -1.30 5.24
CA THR A 86 -0.55 -0.47 4.02
C THR A 86 0.83 0.17 3.91
N ARG A 87 1.44 0.04 2.74
CA ARG A 87 2.69 0.69 2.32
C ARG A 87 2.55 1.20 0.88
N GLY A 88 3.65 1.68 0.29
CA GLY A 88 3.67 2.37 -1.00
C GLY A 88 3.07 1.58 -2.17
N SER A 89 3.21 0.26 -2.21
CA SER A 89 2.72 -0.60 -3.31
C SER A 89 1.20 -0.67 -3.48
N THR A 90 0.42 -0.15 -2.52
CA THR A 90 -1.05 0.03 -2.66
C THR A 90 -1.50 1.45 -2.36
N GLU A 91 -0.58 2.38 -2.14
CA GLU A 91 -0.88 3.75 -1.72
C GLU A 91 -1.24 4.62 -2.92
N ARG A 92 -2.46 4.43 -3.43
CA ARG A 92 -3.02 5.22 -4.54
C ARG A 92 -4.37 5.80 -4.17
N LEU A 93 -4.53 7.10 -4.39
CA LEU A 93 -5.84 7.72 -4.50
C LEU A 93 -6.43 7.34 -5.86
N ALA A 94 -7.63 6.76 -5.88
CA ALA A 94 -8.32 6.42 -7.12
C ALA A 94 -8.81 7.70 -7.82
N VAL A 95 -7.98 8.28 -8.69
CA VAL A 95 -8.28 9.45 -9.53
C VAL A 95 -8.48 9.04 -10.99
N SER A 96 -9.49 9.60 -11.63
CA SER A 96 -9.80 9.31 -13.04
C SER A 96 -9.21 10.35 -14.00
N ASP A 97 -8.96 11.59 -13.55
CA ASP A 97 -8.40 12.65 -14.38
C ASP A 97 -6.88 12.46 -14.60
N PRO A 98 -6.40 12.32 -15.86
CA PRO A 98 -4.98 12.07 -16.14
C PRO A 98 -4.03 13.17 -15.67
N ASP A 99 -4.50 14.42 -15.57
CA ASP A 99 -3.64 15.52 -15.09
C ASP A 99 -3.51 15.47 -13.56
N VAL A 100 -4.56 15.04 -12.86
CA VAL A 100 -4.52 14.84 -11.40
C VAL A 100 -3.66 13.64 -11.06
N ASP A 101 -3.80 12.54 -11.82
CA ASP A 101 -2.94 11.36 -11.68
C ASP A 101 -1.45 11.70 -11.82
N LYS A 102 -1.08 12.39 -12.90
CA LYS A 102 0.31 12.84 -13.10
C LYS A 102 0.77 13.80 -12.03
N ALA A 103 -0.09 14.69 -11.56
CA ALA A 103 0.24 15.60 -10.48
C ALA A 103 0.53 14.86 -9.17
N LEU A 104 -0.30 13.89 -8.78
CA LEU A 104 -0.06 13.05 -7.60
C LEU A 104 1.25 12.27 -7.72
N ALA A 105 1.52 11.67 -8.89
CA ALA A 105 2.78 10.96 -9.15
C ALA A 105 4.00 11.89 -8.97
N LEU A 106 3.92 13.14 -9.47
CA LEU A 106 4.97 14.13 -9.28
C LEU A 106 5.11 14.56 -7.81
N ILE A 107 4.01 14.70 -7.07
CA ILE A 107 4.05 14.98 -5.63
C ILE A 107 4.79 13.86 -4.91
N HIS A 108 4.37 12.61 -5.12
CA HIS A 108 4.95 11.42 -4.49
C HIS A 108 6.46 11.27 -4.78
N ALA A 109 6.88 11.41 -6.04
CA ALA A 109 8.28 11.31 -6.43
C ALA A 109 9.20 12.41 -5.83
N ASN A 110 8.61 13.48 -5.28
CA ASN A 110 9.32 14.65 -4.77
C ASN A 110 9.03 14.97 -3.29
N ILE A 111 8.37 14.08 -2.53
CA ILE A 111 8.00 14.34 -1.12
C ILE A 111 9.21 14.73 -0.26
N GLY A 112 10.36 14.09 -0.47
CA GLY A 112 11.60 14.34 0.29
C GLY A 112 12.36 15.63 -0.09
N ARG A 113 11.83 16.46 -1.00
CA ARG A 113 12.49 17.66 -1.53
C ARG A 113 11.59 18.90 -1.40
N ARG A 114 12.16 20.09 -1.62
CA ARG A 114 11.34 21.28 -1.85
C ARG A 114 10.55 21.08 -3.15
N PHE A 115 9.23 21.07 -3.01
CA PHE A 115 8.26 20.87 -4.09
C PHE A 115 6.99 21.69 -3.81
N ASN A 116 6.58 22.49 -4.78
CA ASN A 116 5.51 23.49 -4.68
C ASN A 116 4.53 23.36 -5.85
N VAL A 117 3.38 24.05 -5.75
CA VAL A 117 2.35 24.04 -6.81
C VAL A 117 2.87 24.56 -8.15
N SER A 118 3.85 25.50 -8.15
CA SER A 118 4.49 25.98 -9.38
C SER A 118 5.23 24.87 -10.11
N ASP A 119 5.90 23.99 -9.38
CA ASP A 119 6.68 22.89 -9.96
C ASP A 119 5.77 21.89 -10.67
N LEU A 120 4.52 21.72 -10.21
CA LEU A 120 3.51 20.94 -10.93
C LEU A 120 3.11 21.58 -12.24
N THR A 121 2.83 22.89 -12.25
CA THR A 121 2.37 23.58 -13.46
C THR A 121 3.48 23.75 -14.50
N ASP A 122 4.74 23.74 -14.10
CA ASP A 122 5.88 23.80 -15.01
C ASP A 122 6.15 22.46 -15.71
N ASN A 123 5.78 21.35 -15.06
CA ASN A 123 5.97 19.99 -15.58
C ASN A 123 4.69 19.40 -16.22
N LEU A 124 3.54 20.06 -16.08
CA LEU A 124 2.27 19.62 -16.64
C LEU A 124 1.76 20.66 -17.64
N ALA A 125 1.24 20.21 -18.77
CA ALA A 125 0.66 21.08 -19.81
C ALA A 125 -0.75 21.59 -19.42
N VAL A 126 -0.93 22.08 -18.18
CA VAL A 126 -2.21 22.51 -17.61
C VAL A 126 -2.03 23.75 -16.76
N SER A 127 -2.98 24.70 -16.88
CA SER A 127 -2.94 25.90 -16.05
C SER A 127 -3.25 25.59 -14.59
N ARG A 128 -2.64 26.35 -13.67
CA ARG A 128 -2.89 26.23 -12.22
C ARG A 128 -4.39 26.18 -11.86
N ARG A 129 -5.18 27.11 -12.42
CA ARG A 129 -6.63 27.20 -12.15
C ARG A 129 -7.39 25.97 -12.64
N SER A 130 -6.99 25.41 -13.78
CA SER A 130 -7.61 24.19 -14.31
C SER A 130 -7.25 22.98 -13.43
N LEU A 131 -5.98 22.86 -13.03
CA LEU A 131 -5.51 21.80 -12.16
C LEU A 131 -6.19 21.85 -10.78
N GLU A 132 -6.29 23.02 -10.15
CA GLU A 132 -6.99 23.21 -8.86
C GLU A 132 -8.45 22.76 -8.95
N ARG A 133 -9.15 23.16 -10.03
CA ARG A 133 -10.55 22.74 -10.25
C ARG A 133 -10.68 21.23 -10.42
N LYS A 134 -9.72 20.59 -11.10
CA LYS A 134 -9.70 19.13 -11.27
C LYS A 134 -9.42 18.41 -9.95
N PHE A 135 -8.48 18.90 -9.15
CA PHE A 135 -8.20 18.39 -7.80
C PHE A 135 -9.45 18.46 -6.90
N HIS A 136 -10.14 19.61 -6.87
CA HIS A 136 -11.37 19.74 -6.08
C HIS A 136 -12.47 18.79 -6.56
N ARG A 137 -12.56 18.53 -7.87
CA ARG A 137 -13.55 17.62 -8.44
C ARG A 137 -13.28 16.15 -8.07
N GLU A 138 -12.02 15.72 -8.11
CA GLU A 138 -11.67 14.31 -7.90
C GLU A 138 -11.40 13.97 -6.42
N LEU A 139 -10.76 14.88 -5.67
CA LEU A 139 -10.23 14.61 -4.33
C LEU A 139 -10.92 15.43 -3.23
N SER A 140 -11.82 16.35 -3.59
CA SER A 140 -12.45 17.29 -2.65
C SER A 140 -11.46 18.16 -1.85
N THR A 141 -10.21 18.25 -2.31
CA THR A 141 -9.11 19.01 -1.69
C THR A 141 -8.38 19.87 -2.73
N GLY A 142 -7.62 20.86 -2.27
CA GLY A 142 -6.73 21.66 -3.12
C GLY A 142 -5.34 21.04 -3.27
N ILE A 143 -4.61 21.46 -4.31
CA ILE A 143 -3.26 20.91 -4.62
C ILE A 143 -2.31 21.10 -3.44
N GLN A 144 -2.35 22.26 -2.79
CA GLN A 144 -1.48 22.59 -1.66
C GLN A 144 -1.76 21.72 -0.42
N ASP A 145 -3.01 21.34 -0.20
CA ASP A 145 -3.40 20.50 0.93
C ASP A 145 -2.94 19.06 0.71
N GLU A 146 -3.01 18.57 -0.53
CA GLU A 146 -2.49 17.26 -0.89
C GLU A 146 -0.97 17.18 -0.71
N ILE A 147 -0.21 18.18 -1.19
CA ILE A 147 1.25 18.26 -0.97
C ILE A 147 1.58 18.23 0.54
N ARG A 148 0.80 18.92 1.37
CA ARG A 148 0.99 18.91 2.82
C ARG A 148 0.66 17.55 3.43
N ARG A 149 -0.44 16.94 3.00
CA ARG A 149 -0.88 15.63 3.47
C ARG A 149 0.16 14.57 3.17
N SER A 150 0.62 14.45 1.92
CA SER A 150 1.62 13.44 1.53
C SER A 150 2.94 13.62 2.30
N ARG A 151 3.31 14.87 2.64
CA ARG A 151 4.48 15.14 3.51
C ARG A 151 4.28 14.65 4.94
N VAL A 152 3.09 14.84 5.49
CA VAL A 152 2.77 14.35 6.84
C VAL A 152 2.74 12.83 6.88
N GLU A 153 2.16 12.19 5.87
CA GLU A 153 2.14 10.72 5.75
C GLU A 153 3.56 10.16 5.63
N HIS A 154 4.42 10.75 4.79
CA HIS A 154 5.81 10.34 4.67
C HIS A 154 6.64 10.56 5.95
N ALA A 155 6.41 11.64 6.69
CA ALA A 155 7.14 11.91 7.94
C ALA A 155 6.76 10.97 9.10
N ARG A 156 5.68 10.19 8.96
CA ARG A 156 5.23 9.20 9.96
C ARG A 156 5.82 7.81 9.71
N THR A 157 6.43 7.59 8.55
CA THR A 157 7.12 6.35 8.17
C THR A 157 8.59 6.44 8.57
#